data_AF-A0AAW0AKI8-F1
#
_entry.id   AF-A0AAW0AKI8-F1
#
_cell.length_a   1.000
_cell.length_b   1.000
_cell.length_c   1.000
_cell.angle_alpha   90.00
_cell.angle_beta   90.00
_cell.angle_gamma   90.00
#
_symmetry.space_group_name_H-M   'P 1'
#
loop_
_entity.id
_entity.type
_entity.pdbx_description
1 polymer ?
#
loop_
_entity_poly.entity_id
_entity_poly.type
_entity_poly.pdbx_seq_one_letter_code
_entity_poly.pdbx_strand_id
1 'polypeptide(L)'
;MPEAREAKCSFIICDGYFGPILVKDGALPLERIDIDATEKEQKRFPKSHPAHQGLPYAIDSSCTAKRGTNKSQGSVYPSMWRTTGKKKATNRLGELAVVGMEYTYRGIILNLGGLFLMIQFLTHTSTHPMSRAAYESSIKVVNKELRKFCVGMALVFKDHVLAFHSHDLVFQPTWACSRDELPAAASDFRSPSWDFPSALATWMLGRRRLFWHRSLYSD
;
A
#
# COMPACT_ATOMS: atom_id res chain seq x y z
N MET A 1 -13.62 15.65 -5.19
CA MET A 1 -12.87 14.39 -5.08
C MET A 1 -13.07 13.82 -3.69
N PRO A 2 -14.11 12.98 -3.51
CA PRO A 2 -14.31 12.16 -2.31
C PRO A 2 -13.05 11.43 -1.87
N GLU A 3 -12.24 10.96 -2.83
CA GLU A 3 -11.01 10.20 -2.65
C GLU A 3 -9.99 10.94 -1.77
N ALA A 4 -9.87 12.26 -1.95
CA ALA A 4 -8.96 13.09 -1.16
C ALA A 4 -9.40 13.21 0.31
N ARG A 5 -10.71 13.23 0.56
CA ARG A 5 -11.24 13.27 1.94
C ARG A 5 -11.04 11.92 2.60
N GLU A 6 -11.32 10.83 1.88
CA GLU A 6 -11.10 9.47 2.36
C GLU A 6 -9.62 9.20 2.66
N ALA A 7 -8.72 9.64 1.78
CA ALA A 7 -7.28 9.52 2.00
C ALA A 7 -6.83 10.27 3.27
N LYS A 8 -7.30 11.50 3.46
CA LYS A 8 -7.01 12.31 4.65
C LYS A 8 -7.60 11.69 5.92
N CYS A 9 -8.85 11.23 5.90
CA CYS A 9 -9.48 10.59 7.06
C CYS A 9 -8.77 9.29 7.42
N SER A 10 -8.45 8.47 6.43
CA SER A 10 -7.70 7.22 6.63
C SER A 10 -6.33 7.50 7.23
N PHE A 11 -5.63 8.54 6.76
CA PHE A 11 -4.36 8.98 7.35
C PHE A 11 -4.52 9.43 8.80
N ILE A 12 -5.50 10.29 9.11
CA ILE A 12 -5.75 10.75 10.49
C ILE A 12 -6.04 9.56 11.42
N ILE A 13 -6.81 8.57 10.97
CA ILE A 13 -7.09 7.36 11.74
C ILE A 13 -5.80 6.54 11.98
N CYS A 14 -4.99 6.35 10.93
CA CYS A 14 -3.73 5.62 11.05
C CYS A 14 -2.74 6.35 11.96
N ASP A 15 -2.57 7.66 11.77
CA ASP A 15 -1.67 8.51 12.55
C ASP A 15 -2.12 8.63 14.01
N GLY A 16 -3.43 8.77 14.27
CA GLY A 16 -3.96 8.77 15.62
C GLY A 16 -3.72 7.46 16.37
N TYR A 17 -3.74 6.32 15.66
CA TYR A 17 -3.48 5.01 16.26
C TYR A 17 -1.98 4.70 16.40
N PHE A 18 -1.21 4.84 15.31
CA PHE A 18 0.19 4.45 15.26
C PHE A 18 1.16 5.56 15.68
N GLY A 19 0.77 6.83 15.58
CA GLY A 19 1.62 7.98 15.94
C GLY A 19 2.17 7.88 17.36
N PRO A 20 1.33 7.69 18.41
CA PRO A 20 1.82 7.51 19.77
C PRO A 20 2.73 6.28 19.95
N ILE A 21 2.47 5.21 19.20
CA ILE A 21 3.26 3.97 19.23
C ILE A 21 4.63 4.22 18.58
N LEU A 22 4.68 4.89 17.43
CA LEU A 22 5.91 5.25 16.74
C LEU A 22 6.76 6.25 17.54
N VAL A 23 6.14 7.19 18.26
CA VAL A 23 6.85 8.10 19.18
C VAL A 23 7.51 7.32 20.31
N LYS A 24 6.84 6.29 20.83
CA LYS A 24 7.33 5.48 21.94
C LYS A 24 8.40 4.47 21.53
N ASP A 25 8.13 3.70 20.48
CA ASP A 25 8.93 2.54 20.07
C ASP A 25 9.93 2.86 18.95
N GLY A 26 9.79 4.04 18.31
CA GLY A 26 10.63 4.53 17.21
C GLY A 26 10.34 3.90 15.85
N ALA A 27 10.09 2.59 15.81
CA ALA A 27 9.76 1.86 14.59
C ALA A 27 8.90 0.62 14.89
N LEU A 28 8.09 0.21 13.91
CA LEU A 28 7.26 -0.99 14.00
C LEU A 28 7.68 -2.03 12.96
N PRO A 29 8.48 -3.05 13.35
CA PRO A 29 8.95 -4.09 12.45
C PRO A 29 7.80 -4.88 11.82
N LEU A 30 7.81 -4.97 10.50
CA LEU A 30 6.82 -5.72 9.72
C LEU A 30 7.14 -7.22 9.79
N GLU A 31 6.23 -8.00 10.36
CA GLU A 31 6.42 -9.45 10.46
C GLU A 31 5.93 -10.18 9.21
N ARG A 32 4.74 -9.79 8.72
CA ARG A 32 4.11 -10.43 7.56
C ARG A 32 3.09 -9.52 6.89
N ILE A 33 2.72 -9.92 5.67
CA ILE A 33 1.63 -9.31 4.91
C ILE A 33 0.57 -10.39 4.73
N ASP A 34 -0.68 -10.10 5.12
CA ASP A 34 -1.81 -10.99 4.91
C ASP A 34 -2.74 -10.42 3.81
N ILE A 35 -3.29 -11.27 2.94
CA ILE A 35 -4.28 -10.87 1.92
C ILE A 35 -5.43 -11.87 1.80
N ASP A 36 -6.58 -11.42 1.31
CA ASP A 36 -7.60 -12.29 0.74
C ASP A 36 -7.29 -12.61 -0.73
N ALA A 37 -7.59 -13.86 -1.12
CA ALA A 37 -7.55 -14.30 -2.51
C ALA A 37 -8.84 -13.90 -3.26
N THR A 38 -8.68 -13.47 -4.51
CA THR A 38 -9.78 -13.37 -5.48
C THR A 38 -10.35 -14.76 -5.77
N GLU A 39 -11.61 -14.87 -6.19
CA GLU A 39 -12.24 -16.16 -6.52
C GLU A 39 -11.42 -17.02 -7.49
N LYS A 40 -10.76 -16.38 -8.47
CA LYS A 40 -9.87 -17.07 -9.43
C LYS A 40 -8.58 -17.56 -8.76
N GLU A 41 -8.02 -16.80 -7.83
CA GLU A 41 -6.85 -17.20 -7.06
C GLU A 41 -7.18 -18.34 -6.09
N GLN A 42 -8.35 -18.33 -5.43
CA GLN A 42 -8.77 -19.38 -4.48
C GLN A 42 -8.71 -20.77 -5.09
N LYS A 43 -9.16 -20.91 -6.35
CA LYS A 43 -9.16 -22.18 -7.09
C LYS A 43 -7.78 -22.75 -7.35
N ARG A 44 -6.70 -21.96 -7.21
CA ARG A 44 -5.30 -22.40 -7.39
C ARG A 44 -4.71 -23.01 -6.12
N PHE A 45 -5.33 -22.77 -4.97
CA PHE A 45 -4.87 -23.29 -3.69
C PHE A 45 -5.54 -24.63 -3.35
N PRO A 46 -4.87 -25.52 -2.60
CA PRO A 46 -5.49 -26.74 -2.04
C PRO A 46 -6.70 -26.42 -1.16
N LYS A 47 -7.68 -27.33 -1.09
CA LYS A 47 -8.91 -27.15 -0.28
C LYS A 47 -8.64 -26.89 1.20
N SER A 48 -7.53 -27.39 1.72
CA SER A 48 -7.09 -27.19 3.11
C SER A 48 -6.42 -25.83 3.36
N HIS A 49 -6.05 -25.11 2.30
CA HIS A 49 -5.34 -23.83 2.43
C HIS A 49 -6.32 -22.70 2.79
N PRO A 50 -5.96 -21.76 3.71
CA PRO A 50 -6.86 -20.68 4.14
C PRO A 50 -7.43 -19.85 2.98
N ALA A 51 -6.61 -19.55 1.96
CA ALA A 51 -7.04 -18.85 0.76
C ALA A 51 -8.24 -19.53 0.07
N HIS A 52 -8.20 -20.86 -0.09
CA HIS A 52 -9.30 -21.62 -0.71
C HIS A 52 -10.59 -21.53 0.12
N GLN A 53 -10.45 -21.45 1.43
CA GLN A 53 -11.55 -21.35 2.39
C GLN A 53 -12.10 -19.92 2.53
N GLY A 54 -11.61 -18.95 1.74
CA GLY A 54 -12.03 -17.56 1.83
C GLY A 54 -11.52 -16.83 3.07
N LEU A 55 -10.42 -17.31 3.65
CA LEU A 55 -9.74 -16.70 4.79
C LEU A 55 -8.50 -15.92 4.34
N PRO A 56 -8.13 -14.82 5.04
CA PRO A 56 -6.87 -14.14 4.81
C PRO A 56 -5.69 -15.08 5.04
N TYR A 57 -4.66 -14.97 4.21
CA TYR A 57 -3.46 -15.80 4.30
C TYR A 57 -2.19 -14.94 4.17
N ALA A 58 -1.14 -15.35 4.87
CA ALA A 58 0.16 -14.70 4.81
C ALA A 58 0.82 -14.97 3.45
N ILE A 59 1.42 -13.93 2.88
CA ILE A 59 2.19 -14.01 1.65
C ILE A 59 3.69 -13.86 1.91
N ASP A 60 4.50 -14.43 1.02
CA ASP A 60 5.96 -14.37 1.06
C ASP A 60 6.55 -13.85 -0.28
N SER A 61 7.87 -13.94 -0.41
CA SER A 61 8.62 -13.50 -1.59
C SER A 61 8.28 -14.25 -2.90
N SER A 62 7.57 -15.38 -2.81
CA SER A 62 7.07 -16.12 -3.99
C SER A 62 5.74 -15.57 -4.51
N CYS A 63 5.06 -14.71 -3.74
CA CYS A 63 3.73 -14.24 -4.08
C CYS A 63 3.72 -13.38 -5.35
N THR A 64 2.97 -13.83 -6.35
CA THR A 64 2.81 -13.12 -7.62
C THR A 64 1.54 -12.27 -7.69
N ALA A 65 0.74 -12.23 -6.63
CA ALA A 65 -0.55 -11.53 -6.61
C ALA A 65 -0.38 -10.04 -6.97
N LYS A 66 -1.34 -9.55 -7.77
CA LYS A 66 -1.43 -8.14 -8.16
C LYS A 66 -2.82 -7.61 -7.87
N ARG A 67 -2.93 -6.31 -7.59
CA ARG A 67 -4.18 -5.61 -7.27
C ARG A 67 -4.21 -4.26 -7.99
N GLY A 68 -5.40 -3.79 -8.32
CA GLY A 68 -5.60 -2.54 -9.06
C GLY A 68 -6.48 -2.74 -10.29
N THR A 69 -6.62 -1.70 -11.10
CA THR A 69 -7.41 -1.76 -12.34
C THR A 69 -6.71 -2.60 -13.41
N ASN A 70 -7.45 -3.12 -14.39
CA ASN A 70 -6.91 -4.01 -15.44
C ASN A 70 -5.66 -3.48 -16.17
N LYS A 71 -5.49 -2.15 -16.26
CA LYS A 71 -4.36 -1.49 -16.94
C LYS A 71 -3.28 -0.97 -15.98
N SER A 72 -3.52 -1.01 -14.66
CA SER A 72 -2.67 -0.42 -13.64
C SER A 72 -2.67 -1.29 -12.39
N GLN A 73 -2.21 -2.54 -12.54
CA GLN A 73 -2.09 -3.47 -11.42
C GLN A 73 -0.72 -3.35 -10.75
N GLY A 74 -0.72 -3.13 -9.45
CA GLY A 74 0.44 -3.12 -8.58
C GLY A 74 0.69 -4.48 -7.94
N SER A 75 1.95 -4.80 -7.68
CA SER A 75 2.33 -6.00 -6.94
C SER A 75 2.00 -5.84 -5.46
N VAL A 76 1.32 -6.83 -4.86
CA VAL A 76 1.03 -6.80 -3.41
C VAL A 76 2.32 -6.93 -2.61
N TYR A 77 3.22 -7.83 -3.00
CA TYR A 77 4.54 -7.99 -2.41
C TYR A 77 5.58 -7.04 -3.07
N PRO A 78 6.64 -6.57 -2.40
CA PRO A 78 7.68 -5.77 -3.06
C PRO A 78 8.31 -6.53 -4.24
N SER A 79 8.07 -6.10 -5.48
CA SER A 79 8.49 -6.85 -6.67
C SER A 79 10.01 -6.96 -6.81
N MET A 80 10.73 -5.94 -6.36
CA MET A 80 12.20 -5.90 -6.29
C MET A 80 12.78 -6.95 -5.34
N TRP A 81 12.00 -7.48 -4.40
CA TRP A 81 12.42 -8.49 -3.42
C TRP A 81 11.83 -9.87 -3.71
N ARG A 82 11.16 -10.06 -4.86
CA ARG A 82 10.66 -11.38 -5.24
C ARG A 82 11.81 -12.32 -5.60
N THR A 83 11.74 -13.55 -5.10
CA THR A 83 12.65 -14.61 -5.49
C THR A 83 12.36 -15.00 -6.95
N THR A 84 13.28 -14.71 -7.87
CA THR A 84 13.14 -15.09 -9.29
C THR A 84 14.16 -16.19 -9.62
N GLY A 85 13.67 -17.42 -9.80
CA GLY A 85 14.50 -18.58 -10.12
C GLY A 85 15.42 -19.00 -8.98
N LYS A 86 16.71 -19.25 -9.27
CA LYS A 86 17.70 -19.73 -8.29
C LYS A 86 18.27 -18.64 -7.36
N LYS A 87 17.98 -17.36 -7.62
CA LYS A 87 18.44 -16.26 -6.74
C LYS A 87 17.51 -16.17 -5.54
N LYS A 88 17.99 -16.60 -4.36
CA LYS A 88 17.29 -16.37 -3.09
C LYS A 88 17.13 -14.86 -2.89
N ALA A 89 15.92 -14.40 -2.59
CA ALA A 89 15.72 -13.06 -2.08
C ALA A 89 16.57 -12.89 -0.82
N THR A 90 17.50 -11.93 -0.84
CA THR A 90 18.34 -11.61 0.32
C THR A 90 17.57 -10.83 1.38
N ASN A 91 16.56 -10.07 0.95
CA ASN A 91 15.88 -9.09 1.79
C ASN A 91 14.59 -9.68 2.34
N ARG A 92 14.43 -9.63 3.66
CA ARG A 92 13.30 -10.20 4.39
C ARG A 92 12.33 -9.10 4.81
N LEU A 93 11.03 -9.43 4.90
CA LEU A 93 10.03 -8.49 5.46
C LEU A 93 10.43 -7.97 6.84
N GLY A 94 11.15 -8.76 7.64
CA GLY A 94 11.64 -8.35 8.96
C GLY A 94 12.70 -7.24 8.96
N GLU A 95 13.22 -6.84 7.80
CA GLU A 95 14.08 -5.65 7.65
C GLU A 95 13.25 -4.37 7.43
N LEU A 96 11.96 -4.50 7.16
CA LEU A 96 11.04 -3.37 7.01
C LEU A 96 10.45 -3.01 8.36
N ALA A 97 10.36 -1.72 8.65
CA ALA A 97 9.66 -1.23 9.82
C ALA A 97 8.97 0.09 9.49
N VAL A 98 7.72 0.26 9.90
CA VAL A 98 7.07 1.58 9.76
C VAL A 98 7.82 2.56 10.65
N VAL A 99 8.38 3.60 10.04
CA VAL A 99 9.06 4.72 10.71
C VAL A 99 8.32 6.03 10.52
N GLY A 100 7.39 6.09 9.57
CA GLY A 100 6.61 7.29 9.29
C GLY A 100 5.49 7.03 8.29
N MET A 101 4.55 7.97 8.25
CA MET A 101 3.40 7.92 7.36
C MET A 101 3.17 9.29 6.74
N GLU A 102 2.78 9.29 5.48
CA GLU A 102 2.34 10.47 4.75
C GLU A 102 1.03 10.12 4.04
N TYR A 103 0.35 11.13 3.52
CA TYR A 103 -0.77 10.91 2.63
C TYR A 103 -0.67 11.76 1.38
N THR A 104 -1.35 11.31 0.35
CA THR A 104 -1.61 12.04 -0.89
C THR A 104 -3.11 12.11 -1.08
N TYR A 105 -3.56 12.83 -2.10
CA TYR A 105 -4.98 12.83 -2.45
C TYR A 105 -5.58 11.49 -2.86
N ARG A 106 -4.76 10.49 -3.16
CA ARG A 106 -5.21 9.20 -3.67
C ARG A 106 -4.92 8.05 -2.73
N GLY A 107 -4.26 8.28 -1.59
CA GLY A 107 -3.83 7.17 -0.75
C GLY A 107 -2.84 7.56 0.33
N ILE A 108 -2.38 6.55 1.06
CA ILE A 108 -1.40 6.67 2.15
C ILE A 108 -0.05 6.15 1.66
N ILE A 109 1.02 6.79 2.11
CA ILE A 109 2.39 6.37 1.93
C ILE A 109 2.94 5.96 3.30
N LEU A 110 3.50 4.77 3.38
CA LEU A 110 4.19 4.26 4.55
C LEU A 110 5.69 4.27 4.25
N ASN A 111 6.46 4.94 5.10
CA ASN A 111 7.91 4.80 5.12
C ASN A 111 8.25 3.57 5.95
N LEU A 112 8.77 2.53 5.29
CA LEU A 112 9.12 1.25 5.89
C LEU A 112 10.64 1.14 6.16
N GLY A 113 11.35 2.28 6.22
CA GLY A 113 12.79 2.37 6.39
C GLY A 113 13.53 2.08 5.08
N GLY A 114 13.60 0.81 4.68
CA GLY A 114 14.28 0.39 3.45
C GLY A 114 13.45 0.48 2.18
N LEU A 115 12.13 0.65 2.31
CA LEU A 115 11.19 0.79 1.20
C LEU A 115 10.10 1.80 1.54
N PHE A 116 9.46 2.32 0.51
CA PHE A 116 8.20 3.05 0.60
C PHE A 116 7.07 2.21 0.01
N LEU A 117 5.94 2.20 0.70
CA LEU A 117 4.70 1.58 0.23
C LEU A 117 3.61 2.63 0.11
N MET A 118 3.16 2.90 -1.12
CA MET A 118 1.97 3.69 -1.37
C MET A 118 0.76 2.78 -1.61
N ILE A 119 -0.31 2.95 -0.84
CA ILE A 119 -1.60 2.29 -1.10
C ILE A 119 -2.58 3.33 -1.64
N GLN A 120 -2.88 3.22 -2.93
CA GLN A 120 -3.92 4.05 -3.55
C GLN A 120 -5.31 3.45 -3.32
N PHE A 121 -6.20 4.26 -2.77
CA PHE A 121 -7.62 3.96 -2.61
C PHE A 121 -8.29 4.20 -3.96
N LEU A 122 -8.73 3.12 -4.63
CA LEU A 122 -9.45 3.22 -5.90
C LEU A 122 -10.95 3.24 -5.62
N THR A 123 -11.52 2.09 -5.23
CA THR A 123 -12.94 1.95 -4.89
C THR A 123 -13.08 1.24 -3.55
N HIS A 124 -14.00 1.73 -2.71
CA HIS A 124 -14.47 1.07 -1.49
C HIS A 124 -13.36 0.50 -0.60
N THR A 125 -12.24 1.22 -0.47
CA THR A 125 -11.08 0.80 0.32
C THR A 125 -10.95 1.73 1.53
N SER A 126 -10.74 1.15 2.70
CA SER A 126 -10.60 1.89 3.97
C SER A 126 -9.49 1.29 4.83
N THR A 127 -8.86 2.12 5.65
CA THR A 127 -7.84 1.69 6.61
C THR A 127 -8.44 1.38 7.97
N HIS A 128 -7.98 0.29 8.56
CA HIS A 128 -8.42 -0.21 9.86
C HIS A 128 -7.19 -0.60 10.69
N PRO A 129 -6.61 0.34 11.45
CA PRO A 129 -5.62 0.01 12.45
C PRO A 129 -6.29 -0.71 13.63
N MET A 130 -5.70 -1.79 14.12
CA MET A 130 -6.24 -2.57 15.23
C MET A 130 -5.16 -3.37 15.95
N SER A 131 -5.50 -3.96 17.10
CA SER A 131 -4.61 -4.91 17.76
C SER A 131 -4.52 -6.21 16.96
N ARG A 132 -3.36 -6.87 17.00
CA ARG A 132 -3.18 -8.18 16.38
C ARG A 132 -4.13 -9.22 16.94
N ALA A 133 -4.37 -9.20 18.25
CA ALA A 133 -5.30 -10.12 18.91
C ALA A 133 -6.72 -9.99 18.32
N ALA A 134 -7.21 -8.77 18.07
CA ALA A 134 -8.51 -8.56 17.45
C ALA A 134 -8.52 -9.07 15.99
N TYR A 135 -7.48 -8.76 15.21
CA TYR A 135 -7.37 -9.23 13.82
C TYR A 135 -7.39 -10.76 13.71
N GLU A 136 -6.56 -11.44 14.51
CA GLU A 136 -6.43 -12.91 14.48
C GLU A 136 -7.74 -13.59 14.94
N SER A 137 -8.42 -13.05 15.95
CA SER A 137 -9.62 -13.68 16.53
C SER A 137 -10.93 -13.35 15.80
N SER A 138 -11.02 -12.21 15.10
CA SER A 138 -12.29 -11.74 14.50
C SER A 138 -12.28 -11.63 12.98
N ILE A 139 -11.13 -11.40 12.35
CA ILE A 139 -11.05 -11.21 10.89
C ILE A 139 -10.45 -12.43 10.22
N LYS A 140 -9.32 -12.93 10.72
CA LYS A 140 -8.56 -13.99 10.05
C LYS A 140 -9.26 -15.36 10.05
N VAL A 141 -10.16 -15.58 11.01
CA VAL A 141 -10.93 -16.84 11.15
C VAL A 141 -12.30 -16.79 10.49
N VAL A 142 -12.74 -15.65 9.96
CA VAL A 142 -14.08 -15.49 9.37
C VAL A 142 -13.97 -15.42 7.85
N ASN A 143 -14.75 -16.26 7.16
CA ASN A 143 -14.82 -16.27 5.71
C ASN A 143 -15.26 -14.89 5.17
N LYS A 144 -14.61 -14.42 4.10
CA LYS A 144 -14.90 -13.13 3.46
C LYS A 144 -16.37 -12.94 3.06
N GLU A 145 -17.09 -14.01 2.71
CA GLU A 145 -18.53 -13.99 2.38
C GLU A 145 -19.40 -13.63 3.59
N LEU A 146 -18.98 -14.04 4.79
CA LEU A 146 -19.63 -13.68 6.05
C LEU A 146 -19.22 -12.28 6.50
N ARG A 147 -17.93 -11.91 6.36
CA ARG A 147 -17.42 -10.57 6.72
C ARG A 147 -18.03 -9.45 5.89
N LYS A 148 -18.48 -9.71 4.66
CA LYS A 148 -18.99 -8.71 3.69
C LYS A 148 -17.94 -7.68 3.25
N PHE A 149 -16.66 -7.96 3.48
CA PHE A 149 -15.52 -7.22 2.97
C PHE A 149 -14.32 -8.15 2.81
N CYS A 150 -13.34 -7.73 2.03
CA CYS A 150 -12.07 -8.42 1.83
C CYS A 150 -10.92 -7.68 2.54
N VAL A 151 -9.93 -8.42 3.02
CA VAL A 151 -8.62 -7.89 3.40
C VAL A 151 -7.82 -7.71 2.11
N GLY A 152 -7.77 -6.48 1.60
CA GLY A 152 -6.95 -6.16 0.45
C GLY A 152 -5.47 -6.42 0.73
N MET A 153 -4.99 -5.80 1.81
CA MET A 153 -3.66 -5.99 2.36
C MET A 153 -3.71 -5.72 3.86
N ALA A 154 -3.10 -6.57 4.68
CA ALA A 154 -2.88 -6.30 6.09
C ALA A 154 -1.39 -6.38 6.40
N LEU A 155 -0.85 -5.28 6.93
CA LEU A 155 0.52 -5.23 7.44
C LEU A 155 0.47 -5.64 8.90
N VAL A 156 1.05 -6.79 9.21
CA VAL A 156 1.01 -7.38 10.55
C VAL A 156 2.34 -7.13 11.25
N PHE A 157 2.26 -6.43 12.37
CA PHE A 157 3.36 -6.15 13.29
C PHE A 157 3.22 -7.07 14.53
N LYS A 158 4.12 -6.90 15.50
CA LYS A 158 4.11 -7.69 16.74
C LYS A 158 2.74 -7.68 17.44
N ASP A 159 2.27 -6.51 17.85
CA ASP A 159 1.04 -6.35 18.64
C ASP A 159 -0.08 -5.61 17.88
N HIS A 160 0.20 -5.17 16.65
CA HIS A 160 -0.67 -4.30 15.87
C HIS A 160 -0.82 -4.80 14.44
N VAL A 161 -1.92 -4.39 13.80
CA VAL A 161 -2.20 -4.66 12.38
C VAL A 161 -2.72 -3.38 11.74
N LEU A 162 -2.17 -3.02 10.58
CA LEU A 162 -2.76 -2.03 9.69
C LEU A 162 -3.42 -2.76 8.52
N ALA A 163 -4.74 -2.86 8.54
CA ALA A 163 -5.50 -3.51 7.49
C ALA A 163 -6.10 -2.51 6.50
N PHE A 164 -5.97 -2.79 5.21
CA PHE A 164 -6.63 -2.11 4.10
C PHE A 164 -7.80 -2.99 3.66
N HIS A 165 -8.98 -2.74 4.22
CA HIS A 165 -10.20 -3.44 3.86
C HIS A 165 -10.75 -2.89 2.55
N SER A 166 -11.16 -3.78 1.66
CA SER A 166 -11.74 -3.43 0.36
C SER A 166 -12.98 -4.29 0.11
N HIS A 167 -13.99 -3.74 -0.54
CA HIS A 167 -15.17 -4.52 -0.93
C HIS A 167 -14.83 -5.53 -2.05
N ASP A 168 -14.01 -5.12 -3.02
CA ASP A 168 -13.81 -5.80 -4.31
C ASP A 168 -12.33 -6.16 -4.60
N LEU A 169 -11.43 -5.95 -3.63
CA LEU A 169 -9.97 -6.08 -3.80
C LEU A 169 -9.37 -5.12 -4.84
N VAL A 170 -10.06 -4.02 -5.16
CA VAL A 170 -9.58 -3.00 -6.10
C VAL A 170 -8.88 -1.87 -5.33
N PHE A 171 -7.59 -2.07 -5.12
CA PHE A 171 -6.66 -1.07 -4.58
C PHE A 171 -5.32 -1.23 -5.30
N GLN A 172 -4.50 -0.17 -5.33
CA GLN A 172 -3.22 -0.22 -6.05
C GLN A 172 -2.05 -0.02 -5.09
N PRO A 173 -1.33 -1.11 -4.74
CA PRO A 173 -0.08 -1.01 -4.00
C PRO A 173 1.08 -0.63 -4.93
N THR A 174 1.90 0.32 -4.53
CA THR A 174 3.13 0.70 -5.22
C THR A 174 4.28 0.67 -4.24
N TRP A 175 5.29 -0.15 -4.55
CA TRP A 175 6.52 -0.27 -3.78
C TRP A 175 7.63 0.51 -4.47
N ALA A 176 8.46 1.19 -3.69
CA ALA A 176 9.59 1.98 -4.19
C ALA A 176 10.78 1.93 -3.23
N CYS A 177 12.00 2.09 -3.75
CA CYS A 177 13.21 2.15 -2.92
C CYS A 177 13.42 3.54 -2.32
N SER A 178 12.83 4.56 -2.93
CA SER A 178 12.90 5.94 -2.48
C SER A 178 11.53 6.63 -2.57
N ARG A 179 11.37 7.71 -1.81
CA ARG A 179 10.14 8.50 -1.80
C ARG A 179 9.84 9.16 -3.16
N ASP A 180 10.87 9.48 -3.93
CA ASP A 180 10.79 10.19 -5.22
C ASP A 180 10.37 9.27 -6.39
N GLU A 181 10.58 7.97 -6.24
CA GLU A 181 10.12 6.95 -7.20
C GLU A 181 8.60 6.71 -7.13
N LEU A 182 7.96 7.07 -6.01
CA LEU A 182 6.51 6.99 -5.90
C LEU A 182 5.85 8.02 -6.82
N PRO A 183 4.64 7.72 -7.37
CA PRO A 183 3.89 8.69 -8.17
C PRO A 183 3.81 10.02 -7.45
N ALA A 184 4.21 11.10 -8.14
CA ALA A 184 4.19 12.44 -7.58
C ALA A 184 2.83 12.71 -6.93
N ALA A 185 2.85 13.15 -5.68
CA ALA A 185 1.64 13.64 -5.05
C ALA A 185 1.13 14.76 -5.95
N ALA A 186 -0.07 14.59 -6.53
CA ALA A 186 -0.68 15.66 -7.28
C ALA A 186 -0.68 16.90 -6.38
N SER A 187 -0.13 18.01 -6.87
CA SER A 187 0.10 19.23 -6.10
C SER A 187 -1.14 19.57 -5.30
N ASP A 188 -0.99 19.81 -3.99
CA ASP A 188 -2.14 20.13 -3.15
C ASP A 188 -2.76 21.47 -3.56
N PHE A 189 -3.68 21.47 -4.53
CA PHE A 189 -4.36 22.66 -5.02
C PHE A 189 -5.26 23.31 -3.96
N ARG A 190 -5.46 22.64 -2.82
CA ARG A 190 -6.23 23.13 -1.68
C ARG A 190 -5.34 23.59 -0.53
N SER A 191 -4.02 23.45 -0.62
CA SER A 191 -3.11 24.11 0.31
C SER A 191 -3.37 25.62 0.19
N PRO A 192 -3.77 26.32 1.26
CA PRO A 192 -4.04 27.76 1.23
C PRO A 192 -2.75 28.59 1.07
N SER A 193 -1.61 27.96 0.81
CA SER A 193 -0.40 28.65 0.41
C SER A 193 -0.64 29.38 -0.91
N TRP A 194 -0.51 30.71 -0.87
CA TRP A 194 -0.40 31.61 -2.01
C TRP A 194 0.69 31.20 -3.04
N ASP A 195 1.42 30.12 -2.77
CA ASP A 195 2.42 29.50 -3.64
C ASP A 195 1.84 28.56 -4.71
N PHE A 196 0.53 28.33 -4.81
CA PHE A 196 -0.01 27.50 -5.90
C PHE A 196 0.38 28.02 -7.30
N PRO A 197 0.27 29.33 -7.62
CA PRO A 197 0.78 29.87 -8.89
C PRO A 197 2.29 29.66 -9.05
N SER A 198 3.08 29.81 -7.99
CA SER A 198 4.54 29.61 -8.00
C SER A 198 4.94 28.15 -8.25
N ALA A 199 4.24 27.22 -7.60
CA ALA A 199 4.42 25.78 -7.79
C ALA A 199 3.97 25.33 -9.19
N LEU A 200 2.86 25.88 -9.69
CA LEU A 200 2.37 25.63 -11.05
C LEU A 200 3.35 26.18 -12.08
N ALA A 201 3.84 27.41 -11.91
CA ALA A 201 4.84 28.01 -12.79
C ALA A 201 6.14 27.19 -12.82
N THR A 202 6.62 26.76 -11.65
CA THR A 202 7.81 25.90 -11.53
C THR A 202 7.62 24.57 -12.28
N TRP A 203 6.47 23.92 -12.10
CA TRP A 203 6.14 22.69 -12.81
C TRP A 203 6.04 22.88 -14.33
N MET A 204 5.41 23.97 -14.80
CA MET A 204 5.31 24.29 -16.23
C MET A 204 6.68 24.58 -16.85
N LEU A 205 7.54 25.31 -16.15
CA LEU A 205 8.91 25.60 -16.58
C LEU A 205 9.78 24.35 -16.62
N GLY A 206 9.64 23.43 -15.67
CA GLY A 206 10.31 22.12 -15.70
C GLY A 206 9.92 21.27 -16.91
N ARG A 207 8.64 21.25 -17.28
CA ARG A 207 8.16 20.52 -18.47
C ARG A 207 8.65 21.09 -19.78
N ARG A 208 8.80 22.41 -19.89
CA ARG A 208 9.36 23.05 -21.10
C ARG A 208 10.79 22.56 -21.37
N ARG A 209 11.64 22.40 -20.33
CA ARG A 209 13.02 21.93 -20.52
C ARG A 209 13.13 20.50 -21.06
N LEU A 210 12.21 19.62 -20.70
CA LEU A 210 12.16 18.24 -21.21
C LEU A 210 11.69 18.15 -22.67
N PHE A 211 10.89 19.11 -23.14
CA PHE A 211 10.37 19.12 -24.51
C PHE A 211 11.43 19.55 -25.54
N TRP A 212 12.32 20.48 -25.19
CA TRP A 212 13.39 20.94 -26.09
C TRP A 212 14.55 19.95 -26.23
N HIS A 213 14.81 19.11 -25.21
CA HIS A 213 15.88 18.10 -25.28
C HIS A 213 15.56 16.91 -26.20
N ARG A 214 14.28 16.69 -26.55
CA ARG A 214 13.86 15.65 -27.51
C ARG A 214 13.84 16.12 -28.96
N SER A 215 13.91 17.43 -29.22
CA SER A 215 13.86 17.97 -30.59
C SER A 215 15.24 18.09 -31.25
N LEU A 216 16.33 17.82 -30.53
CA LEU A 216 17.71 18.01 -31.04
C LEU A 216 18.42 16.70 -31.41
N TYR A 217 17.75 15.55 -31.33
CA TYR A 217 18.34 14.22 -31.60
C TYR A 217 17.41 13.31 -32.41
N SER A 218 16.63 13.87 -33.33
CA SER A 218 15.87 13.10 -34.32
C SER A 218 16.38 13.47 -35.72
N ASP A 219 17.52 12.90 -36.10
CA ASP A 219 17.93 12.69 -37.49
C ASP A 219 17.78 11.19 -37.79
#